data_AF-A0A3D8IKW1-F1
#
_entry.id   AF-A0A3D8IKW1-F1
#
_cell.length_a   1.000
_cell.length_b   1.000
_cell.length_c   1.000
_cell.angle_alpha   90.00
_cell.angle_beta   90.00
_cell.angle_gamma   90.00
#
_symmetry.space_group_name_H-M   'P 1'
#
loop_
_entity.id
_entity.type
_entity.pdbx_description
1 polymer ?
#
loop_
_entity_poly.entity_id
_entity_poly.type
_entity_poly.pdbx_seq_one_letter_code
_entity_poly.pdbx_strand_id
1 'polypeptide(L)'
;MEIYQFVIPLIHISNLNVECRDSKKKESCEDLFYTNKYLCEIEVEDYNCHLTGYAYFTGGFDFGVIKNDYLALSYFKKLCDKGHEVSDTCFYTGLIYGNFKDYQNAIFYLKNACNAGMTAACELLPPTINKSN
;
A
#
# COMPACT_ATOMS: atom_id res chain seq x y z
N MET A 1 -1.80 1.09 -29.65
CA MET A 1 -0.45 1.57 -29.27
C MET A 1 -0.69 2.92 -28.62
N GLU A 2 -0.42 3.15 -27.34
CA GLU A 2 0.73 2.68 -26.58
C GLU A 2 0.40 2.40 -25.11
N ILE A 3 1.20 1.52 -24.53
CA ILE A 3 1.01 0.82 -23.25
C ILE A 3 1.62 1.66 -22.09
N TYR A 4 1.65 2.98 -22.24
CA TYR A 4 2.46 3.87 -21.38
C TYR A 4 1.78 4.37 -20.10
N GLN A 5 0.49 4.14 -19.91
CA GLN A 5 -0.24 4.74 -18.79
C GLN A 5 -0.18 3.93 -17.48
N PHE A 6 0.32 2.70 -17.50
CA PHE A 6 0.41 1.83 -16.32
C PHE A 6 1.81 1.73 -15.69
N VAL A 7 2.85 2.29 -16.32
CA VAL A 7 4.25 2.17 -15.85
C VAL A 7 4.74 3.44 -15.10
N ILE A 8 3.95 4.50 -15.13
CA ILE A 8 4.26 5.81 -14.53
C ILE A 8 4.22 5.83 -12.98
N PRO A 9 3.41 5.02 -12.24
CA PRO A 9 3.31 5.15 -10.78
C PRO A 9 4.58 4.74 -10.02
N LEU A 10 5.27 3.69 -10.48
CA LEU A 10 6.50 3.21 -9.83
C LEU A 10 7.68 4.17 -10.02
N ILE A 11 7.74 4.85 -11.17
CA ILE A 11 8.81 5.81 -11.49
C ILE A 11 8.67 7.08 -10.62
N HIS A 12 7.44 7.52 -10.33
CA HIS A 12 7.22 8.66 -9.43
C HIS A 12 7.61 8.36 -7.98
N ILE A 13 7.30 7.15 -7.46
CA ILE A 13 7.72 6.73 -6.12
C ILE A 13 9.25 6.60 -6.05
N SER A 14 9.91 6.08 -7.10
CA SER A 14 11.38 6.03 -7.14
C SER A 14 12.01 7.43 -7.14
N ASN A 15 11.42 8.40 -7.83
CA ASN A 15 11.95 9.77 -7.88
C ASN A 15 11.74 10.55 -6.58
N LEU A 16 10.59 10.38 -5.91
CA LEU A 16 10.30 10.98 -4.61
C LEU A 16 11.16 10.38 -3.48
N ASN A 17 11.38 9.06 -3.48
CA ASN A 17 12.29 8.40 -2.54
C ASN A 17 13.76 8.83 -2.76
N VAL A 18 14.15 9.12 -4.01
CA VAL A 18 15.49 9.65 -4.33
C VAL A 18 15.64 11.09 -3.81
N GLU A 19 14.62 11.93 -3.90
CA GLU A 19 14.66 13.30 -3.37
C GLU A 19 14.66 13.37 -1.83
N CYS A 20 13.95 12.45 -1.15
CA CYS A 20 13.90 12.43 0.32
C CYS A 20 15.16 11.84 0.98
N ARG A 21 15.97 11.06 0.24
CA ARG A 21 17.21 10.46 0.74
C ARG A 21 18.34 11.48 0.92
N ASP A 22 18.28 12.60 0.21
CA ASP A 22 19.23 13.70 0.37
C ASP A 22 18.88 14.54 1.61
N SER A 23 19.75 14.47 2.62
CA SER A 23 19.65 15.11 3.95
C SER A 23 19.24 16.61 4.00
N LYS A 24 19.20 17.31 2.86
CA LYS A 24 18.84 18.73 2.75
C LYS A 24 17.33 19.00 2.67
N LYS A 25 16.46 17.98 2.57
CA LYS A 25 15.01 18.15 2.41
C LYS A 25 14.14 17.40 3.43
N LYS A 26 14.70 16.94 4.56
CA LYS A 26 13.98 16.11 5.53
C LYS A 26 12.67 16.75 6.06
N GLU A 27 12.69 18.05 6.39
CA GLU A 27 11.47 18.80 6.78
C GLU A 27 10.41 18.81 5.66
N SER A 28 10.83 18.96 4.40
CA SER A 28 9.93 18.93 3.25
C SER A 28 9.26 17.55 3.04
N CYS A 29 9.90 16.47 3.50
CA CYS A 29 9.32 15.13 3.40
C CYS A 29 8.35 14.87 4.57
N GLU A 30 8.62 15.34 5.78
CA GLU A 30 7.63 15.33 6.87
C GLU A 30 6.35 16.09 6.47
N ASP A 31 6.49 17.28 5.88
CA ASP A 31 5.37 18.07 5.36
C ASP A 31 4.59 17.33 4.27
N LEU A 32 5.28 16.58 3.40
CA LEU A 32 4.65 15.79 2.35
C LEU A 32 3.81 14.64 2.93
N PHE A 33 4.28 14.00 4.01
CA PHE A 33 3.49 12.99 4.70
C PHE A 33 2.20 13.58 5.28
N TYR A 34 2.29 14.71 6.00
CA TYR A 34 1.11 15.36 6.56
C TYR A 34 0.15 15.86 5.47
N THR A 35 0.68 16.33 4.35
CA THR A 35 -0.12 16.72 3.18
C THR A 35 -0.88 15.53 2.61
N ASN A 36 -0.22 14.39 2.38
CA ASN A 36 -0.89 13.17 1.91
C ASN A 36 -1.94 12.68 2.90
N LYS A 37 -1.62 12.69 4.20
CA LYS A 37 -2.57 12.31 5.24
C LYS A 37 -3.80 13.21 5.24
N TYR A 38 -3.61 14.53 5.18
CA TYR A 38 -4.70 15.50 5.10
C TYR A 38 -5.56 15.31 3.85
N LEU A 39 -4.93 15.15 2.68
CA LEU A 39 -5.63 14.90 1.41
C LEU A 39 -6.42 13.59 1.42
N CYS A 40 -5.91 12.56 2.10
CA CYS A 40 -6.66 11.32 2.34
C CYS A 40 -7.87 11.54 3.25
N GLU A 41 -7.74 12.35 4.31
CA GLU A 41 -8.81 12.63 5.27
C GLU A 41 -9.98 13.40 4.62
N ILE A 42 -9.70 14.31 3.70
CA ILE A 42 -10.71 15.03 2.93
C ILE A 42 -11.12 14.32 1.62
N GLU A 43 -10.65 13.09 1.42
CA GLU A 43 -10.99 12.18 0.32
C GLU A 43 -10.79 12.76 -1.09
N VAL A 44 -9.69 13.48 -1.32
CA VAL A 44 -9.37 14.03 -2.66
C VAL A 44 -9.07 12.90 -3.64
N GLU A 45 -8.06 12.07 -3.33
CA GLU A 45 -7.66 10.92 -4.13
C GLU A 45 -7.28 9.74 -3.23
N ASP A 46 -7.69 8.53 -3.63
CA ASP A 46 -7.37 7.29 -2.91
C ASP A 46 -5.85 7.01 -2.86
N TYR A 47 -5.10 7.53 -3.83
CA TYR A 47 -3.64 7.44 -3.86
C TYR A 47 -2.97 8.08 -2.63
N ASN A 48 -3.50 9.19 -2.10
CA ASN A 48 -2.94 9.81 -0.89
C ASN A 48 -3.09 8.90 0.33
N CYS A 49 -4.21 8.18 0.43
CA CYS A 49 -4.43 7.18 1.48
C CYS A 49 -3.47 5.99 1.31
N HIS A 50 -3.19 5.58 0.07
CA HIS A 50 -2.24 4.51 -0.21
C HIS A 50 -0.85 4.92 0.29
N LEU A 51 -0.34 6.08 -0.11
CA LEU A 51 0.95 6.60 0.34
C LEU A 51 1.04 6.71 1.86
N THR A 52 -0.02 7.21 2.50
CA THR A 52 -0.10 7.32 3.96
C THR A 52 -0.03 5.95 4.63
N GLY A 53 -0.79 4.97 4.15
CA GLY A 53 -0.75 3.59 4.64
C GLY A 53 0.62 2.94 4.45
N TYR A 54 1.25 3.16 3.30
CA TYR A 54 2.58 2.63 2.98
C TYR A 54 3.69 3.22 3.86
N ALA A 55 3.62 4.52 4.16
CA ALA A 55 4.52 5.17 5.09
C ALA A 55 4.43 4.54 6.50
N TYR A 56 3.21 4.28 7.00
CA TYR A 56 3.03 3.56 8.26
C TYR A 56 3.47 2.10 8.19
N PHE A 57 3.30 1.41 7.07
CA PHE A 57 3.69 0.01 6.92
C PHE A 57 5.21 -0.18 6.93
N THR A 58 5.92 0.73 6.26
CA THR A 58 7.40 0.68 6.13
C THR A 58 8.11 1.40 7.27
N GLY A 59 7.42 2.30 7.98
CA GLY A 59 8.02 3.20 8.96
C GLY A 59 8.90 4.26 8.30
N GLY A 60 8.42 4.82 7.18
CA GLY A 60 9.13 5.70 6.27
C GLY A 60 10.05 6.72 6.96
N PHE A 61 11.30 6.31 7.16
CA PHE A 61 12.29 7.02 7.98
C PHE A 61 12.60 8.42 7.42
N ASP A 62 12.55 8.55 6.10
CA ASP A 62 12.76 9.82 5.39
C ASP A 62 11.58 10.80 5.57
N PHE A 63 10.42 10.31 6.05
CA PHE A 63 9.22 11.09 6.36
C PHE A 63 9.00 11.29 7.87
N GLY A 64 9.93 10.84 8.72
CA GLY A 64 9.78 10.91 10.18
C GLY A 64 8.64 10.03 10.74
N VAL A 65 8.15 9.06 9.96
CA VAL A 65 7.01 8.21 10.33
C VAL A 65 7.49 6.94 11.04
N ILE A 66 6.98 6.68 12.23
CA ILE A 66 7.22 5.41 12.93
C ILE A 66 6.31 4.33 12.34
N LYS A 67 6.87 3.15 12.08
CA LYS A 67 6.11 2.00 11.60
C LYS A 67 4.92 1.71 12.53
N ASN A 68 3.72 1.61 11.97
CA ASN A 68 2.49 1.29 12.68
C ASN A 68 1.55 0.44 11.81
N ASP A 69 1.61 -0.87 12.00
CA ASP A 69 0.82 -1.83 11.21
C ASP A 69 -0.70 -1.66 11.42
N TYR A 70 -1.16 -1.18 12.57
CA TYR A 70 -2.59 -0.92 12.80
C TYR A 70 -3.11 0.26 11.99
N LEU A 71 -2.33 1.36 11.94
CA LEU A 71 -2.67 2.50 11.11
C LEU A 71 -2.58 2.13 9.63
N ALA A 72 -1.50 1.47 9.21
CA ALA A 72 -1.36 0.96 7.85
C ALA A 72 -2.55 0.10 7.43
N LEU A 73 -2.96 -0.84 8.30
CA LEU A 73 -4.11 -1.70 8.07
C LEU A 73 -5.39 -0.90 7.85
N SER A 74 -5.63 0.15 8.64
CA SER A 74 -6.84 0.97 8.49
C SER A 74 -6.92 1.67 7.12
N TYR A 75 -5.80 2.23 6.64
CA TYR A 75 -5.73 2.89 5.34
C TYR A 75 -5.88 1.88 4.19
N PHE A 76 -5.13 0.77 4.23
CA PHE A 76 -5.18 -0.22 3.16
C PHE A 76 -6.51 -0.96 3.10
N LYS A 77 -7.10 -1.32 4.25
CA LYS A 77 -8.41 -1.96 4.30
C LYS A 77 -9.48 -1.05 3.72
N LYS A 78 -9.49 0.25 4.08
CA LYS A 78 -10.40 1.25 3.51
C LYS A 78 -10.34 1.26 1.98
N LEU A 79 -9.14 1.23 1.41
CA LEU A 79 -8.94 1.26 -0.04
C LEU A 79 -9.31 -0.06 -0.72
N CYS A 80 -8.87 -1.19 -0.16
CA CYS A 80 -9.20 -2.52 -0.65
C CYS A 80 -10.73 -2.72 -0.69
N ASP A 81 -11.44 -2.27 0.36
CA ASP A 81 -12.89 -2.38 0.46
C ASP A 81 -13.63 -1.42 -0.52
N LYS A 82 -12.97 -0.37 -1.05
CA LYS A 82 -13.53 0.57 -2.07
C LYS A 82 -13.50 0.02 -3.50
N GLY A 83 -12.72 -1.03 -3.79
CA GLY A 83 -12.74 -1.68 -5.11
C GLY A 83 -11.96 -0.97 -6.24
N HIS A 84 -11.31 0.18 -5.98
CA HIS A 84 -10.43 0.86 -6.94
C HIS A 84 -8.96 0.50 -6.63
N GLU A 85 -8.22 -0.04 -7.60
CA GLU A 85 -6.81 -0.50 -7.43
C GLU A 85 -6.63 -1.58 -6.33
N VAL A 86 -7.48 -2.60 -6.43
CA VAL A 86 -7.70 -3.67 -5.45
C VAL A 86 -6.46 -4.52 -5.16
N SER A 87 -5.52 -4.67 -6.11
CA SER A 87 -4.43 -5.64 -5.96
C SER A 87 -3.51 -5.32 -4.78
N ASP A 88 -2.93 -4.12 -4.79
CA ASP A 88 -1.80 -3.81 -3.91
C ASP A 88 -2.28 -3.53 -2.48
N THR A 89 -3.39 -2.81 -2.34
CA THR A 89 -3.96 -2.47 -1.02
C THR A 89 -4.55 -3.71 -0.32
N CYS A 90 -5.22 -4.61 -1.05
CA CYS A 90 -5.64 -5.89 -0.48
C CYS A 90 -4.44 -6.79 -0.15
N PHE A 91 -3.37 -6.76 -0.95
CA PHE A 91 -2.15 -7.51 -0.66
C PHE A 91 -1.50 -7.06 0.66
N TYR A 92 -1.25 -5.75 0.83
CA TYR A 92 -0.70 -5.24 2.09
C TYR A 92 -1.63 -5.51 3.28
N THR A 93 -2.95 -5.40 3.09
CA THR A 93 -3.94 -5.79 4.11
C THR A 93 -3.75 -7.25 4.54
N GLY A 94 -3.61 -8.15 3.56
CA GLY A 94 -3.37 -9.57 3.80
C GLY A 94 -2.04 -9.84 4.53
N LEU A 95 -0.97 -9.17 4.15
CA LEU A 95 0.33 -9.26 4.82
C LEU A 95 0.25 -8.83 6.29
N ILE A 96 -0.42 -7.72 6.58
CA ILE A 96 -0.55 -7.21 7.95
C ILE A 96 -1.35 -8.18 8.83
N TYR A 97 -2.48 -8.71 8.34
CA TYR A 97 -3.21 -9.75 9.08
C TYR A 97 -2.36 -11.01 9.32
N GLY A 98 -1.54 -11.40 8.34
CA GLY A 98 -0.58 -12.49 8.48
C GLY A 98 0.42 -12.25 9.62
N ASN A 99 0.95 -11.02 9.73
CA ASN A 99 1.83 -10.61 10.83
C ASN A 99 1.12 -10.64 12.19
N PHE A 100 -0.17 -10.29 12.22
CA PHE A 100 -1.02 -10.40 13.42
C PHE A 100 -1.47 -11.84 13.71
N LYS A 101 -1.08 -12.81 12.88
CA LYS A 101 -1.49 -14.22 12.97
C LYS A 101 -3.01 -14.43 12.81
N ASP A 102 -3.70 -13.48 12.21
CA ASP A 102 -5.09 -13.62 11.79
C ASP A 102 -5.12 -14.19 10.38
N TYR A 103 -4.87 -15.49 10.28
CA TYR A 103 -4.72 -16.16 8.99
C TYR A 103 -6.01 -16.20 8.18
N GLN A 104 -7.18 -16.13 8.83
CA GLN A 104 -8.46 -16.12 8.12
C GLN A 104 -8.61 -14.83 7.31
N ASN A 105 -8.38 -13.68 7.94
CA ASN A 105 -8.41 -12.41 7.24
C ASN A 105 -7.24 -12.29 6.25
N ALA A 106 -6.04 -12.77 6.61
CA ALA A 106 -4.90 -12.77 5.69
C ALA A 106 -5.23 -13.48 4.36
N ILE A 107 -5.78 -14.70 4.44
CA ILE A 107 -6.19 -15.48 3.27
C ILE A 107 -7.27 -14.76 2.48
N PHE A 108 -8.28 -14.19 3.14
CA PHE A 108 -9.36 -13.47 2.46
C PHE A 108 -8.82 -12.33 1.59
N TYR A 109 -7.97 -11.49 2.18
CA TYR A 109 -7.42 -10.32 1.49
C TYR A 109 -6.38 -10.68 0.41
N LEU A 110 -5.50 -11.67 0.68
CA LEU A 110 -4.57 -12.18 -0.33
C LEU A 110 -5.30 -12.83 -1.50
N LYS A 111 -6.43 -13.51 -1.26
CA LYS A 111 -7.26 -14.07 -2.34
C LYS A 111 -7.88 -12.99 -3.20
N ASN A 112 -8.36 -11.90 -2.61
CA ASN A 112 -8.87 -10.75 -3.37
C ASN A 112 -7.77 -10.13 -4.25
N ALA A 113 -6.56 -9.92 -3.69
CA ALA A 113 -5.43 -9.42 -4.45
C ALA A 113 -5.00 -10.38 -5.59
N CYS A 114 -4.98 -11.69 -5.33
CA CYS A 114 -4.69 -12.72 -6.32
C CYS A 114 -5.72 -12.73 -7.46
N ASN A 115 -7.02 -12.69 -7.12
CA ASN A 115 -8.11 -12.61 -8.10
C ASN A 115 -8.06 -11.32 -8.94
N ALA A 116 -7.49 -10.25 -8.38
CA ALA A 116 -7.24 -8.99 -9.09
C ALA A 116 -5.95 -9.02 -9.95
N GLY A 117 -5.26 -10.17 -10.06
CA GLY A 117 -4.09 -10.37 -10.92
C GLY A 117 -2.74 -10.21 -10.23
N MET A 118 -2.69 -10.04 -8.90
CA MET A 118 -1.42 -9.91 -8.19
C MET A 118 -0.77 -11.28 -7.93
N THR A 119 0.15 -11.67 -8.80
CA THR A 119 0.85 -12.98 -8.72
C THR A 119 1.50 -13.22 -7.35
N ALA A 120 2.12 -12.19 -6.77
CA ALA A 120 2.74 -12.29 -5.45
C ALA A 120 1.73 -12.66 -4.35
N ALA A 121 0.48 -12.21 -4.45
CA ALA A 121 -0.57 -12.60 -3.52
C ALA A 121 -0.96 -14.08 -3.69
N CYS A 122 -1.03 -14.57 -4.93
CA CYS A 122 -1.32 -15.97 -5.22
C CYS A 122 -0.24 -16.92 -4.66
N GLU A 123 1.04 -16.54 -4.77
CA GLU A 123 2.17 -17.33 -4.26
C GLU A 123 2.19 -17.47 -2.73
N LEU A 124 1.63 -16.49 -2.02
CA LEU A 124 1.51 -16.52 -0.55
C LEU A 124 0.31 -17.34 -0.06
N LEU A 125 -0.62 -17.71 -0.95
CA LEU A 125 -1.77 -18.54 -0.58
C LEU A 125 -1.39 -20.02 -0.52
N PRO A 126 -1.97 -20.79 0.43
CA PRO A 126 -1.83 -22.23 0.43
C PRO A 126 -2.29 -22.84 -0.91
N PRO A 127 -1.63 -23.89 -1.43
CA PRO A 127 -2.02 -24.54 -2.68
C PRO A 127 -3.46 -25.04 -2.73
N THR A 128 -4.05 -25.32 -1.55
CA THR A 128 -5.44 -25.74 -1.41
C THR A 128 -6.44 -24.62 -1.70
N ILE A 129 -6.01 -23.36 -1.59
CA ILE A 129 -6.83 -22.15 -1.76
C ILE A 129 -6.58 -21.50 -3.11
N ASN A 130 -5.36 -21.59 -3.64
CA ASN A 130 -4.92 -21.01 -4.91
C ASN A 130 -5.39 -21.79 -6.16
N LYS A 131 -6.49 -22.55 -6.08
CA LYS A 131 -7.09 -23.18 -7.27
C LYS A 131 -7.95 -22.14 -7.98
N SER A 132 -7.34 -21.49 -8.97
CA SER A 132 -8.05 -20.81 -10.05
C SER A 132 -8.99 -21.82 -10.72
N ASN A 133 -10.30 -21.59 -10.61
CA ASN A 133 -11.28 -22.20 -11.51
C ASN A 133 -11.26 -21.46 -12.84
#